data_AF-A0A4Y8WNI1-F1
#
_entry.id   AF-A0A4Y8WNI1-F1
#
_cell.length_a   1.000
_cell.length_b   1.000
_cell.length_c   1.000
_cell.angle_alpha   90.00
_cell.angle_beta   90.00
_cell.angle_gamma   90.00
#
_symmetry.space_group_name_H-M   'P 1'
#
loop_
_entity.id
_entity.type
_entity.pdbx_description
1 polymer ?
#
loop_
_entity_poly.entity_id
_entity_poly.type
_entity_poly.pdbx_seq_one_letter_code
_entity_poly.pdbx_strand_id
1 'polypeptide(L)' 'MTPKQFYSKVVMMRNAQKLYFKTRSPRALNDSKELEKEIDAEIERVKKIEAEKNKPKSLFD' A
#
# COMPACT_ATOMS: atom_id res chain seq x y z
N MET A 1 -2.04 -0.77 9.31
CA MET A 1 -1.12 0.39 9.29
C MET A 1 -1.86 1.63 9.81
N THR A 2 -1.20 2.68 10.32
CA THR A 2 -1.89 3.97 10.56
C THR A 2 -1.93 4.83 9.30
N PRO A 3 -2.86 5.80 9.16
CA PRO A 3 -2.90 6.69 7.99
C PRO A 3 -1.57 7.43 7.75
N LYS A 4 -0.92 7.89 8.82
CA LYS A 4 0.39 8.56 8.75
C LYS A 4 1.48 7.62 8.25
N GLN A 5 1.50 6.37 8.72
CA GLN A 5 2.46 5.36 8.25
C GLN A 5 2.25 5.03 6.77
N PHE A 6 0.99 4.91 6.33
CA PHE A 6 0.66 4.68 4.93
C PHE A 6 1.14 5.84 4.05
N TYR A 7 0.82 7.07 4.42
CA TYR A 7 1.30 8.27 3.73
C TYR A 7 2.83 8.29 3.63
N SER A 8 3.54 8.09 4.75
CA SER A 8 5.01 8.07 4.75
C SER A 8 5.57 7.00 3.81
N LYS A 9 5.01 5.78 3.81
CA LYS A 9 5.44 4.71 2.91
C LYS A 9 5.17 5.03 1.44
N VAL A 10 4.02 5.63 1.12
CA VAL A 10 3.72 6.11 -0.24
C VAL A 10 4.73 7.16 -0.69
N VAL A 11 5.07 8.13 0.17
CA VAL A 11 6.10 9.15 -0.13
C VAL A 11 7.45 8.48 -0.39
N MET A 12 7.87 7.54 0.46
CA MET A 12 9.12 6.79 0.30
C MET A 12 9.13 6.01 -1.02
N MET A 13 8.03 5.33 -1.36
CA MET A 13 7.90 4.56 -2.60
C MET A 13 8.07 5.48 -3.81
N ARG A 14 7.37 6.63 -3.82
CA ARG A 14 7.48 7.60 -4.93
C ARG A 14 8.89 8.16 -5.05
N ASN A 15 9.62 8.35 -3.95
CA ASN A 15 11.01 8.77 -3.99
C ASN A 15 11.92 7.67 -4.56
N ALA A 16 11.75 6.41 -4.15
CA ALA A 16 12.50 5.27 -4.69
C ALA A 16 12.25 5.08 -6.19
N GLN A 17 10.99 5.20 -6.64
CA GLN A 17 10.63 5.16 -8.06
C GLN A 17 11.32 6.27 -8.85
N LYS A 18 11.25 7.53 -8.37
CA LYS A 18 11.93 8.67 -9.02
C LYS A 18 13.44 8.44 -9.10
N LEU A 19 14.05 7.92 -8.03
CA LEU A 19 15.47 7.59 -8.00
C LEU A 19 15.81 6.50 -9.02
N TYR A 20 14.99 5.45 -9.12
CA TYR A 20 15.15 4.40 -10.12
C TYR A 20 15.05 4.97 -11.53
N PHE A 21 14.06 5.81 -11.85
CA PHE A 21 13.97 6.41 -13.18
C PHE A 21 15.18 7.28 -13.52
N LYS A 22 15.75 7.98 -12.53
CA LYS A 22 16.94 8.83 -12.71
C LYS A 22 18.23 8.02 -12.91
N THR A 23 18.39 6.92 -12.18
CA THR A 23 19.68 6.21 -12.06
C THR A 23 19.70 4.82 -12.66
N ARG A 24 18.51 4.25 -12.94
CA ARG A 24 18.29 2.83 -13.27
C ARG A 24 18.91 1.87 -12.25
N SER A 25 19.10 2.31 -11.01
CA SER A 25 19.72 1.52 -9.97
C SER A 25 18.83 0.32 -9.58
N PRO A 26 19.35 -0.93 -9.62
CA PRO A 26 18.61 -2.11 -9.18
C PRO A 26 18.17 -2.02 -7.71
N ARG A 27 18.97 -1.37 -6.86
CA ARG A 27 18.64 -1.14 -5.46
C ARG A 27 17.39 -0.27 -5.31
N ALA A 28 17.33 0.86 -6.04
CA ALA A 28 16.17 1.74 -6.02
C ALA A 28 14.90 1.05 -6.56
N LEU A 29 15.05 0.15 -7.53
CA LEU A 29 13.95 -0.69 -8.01
C LEU A 29 13.45 -1.66 -6.94
N ASN A 30 14.36 -2.35 -6.24
CA ASN A 30 14.01 -3.27 -5.18
C ASN A 30 13.34 -2.55 -4.00
N ASP A 31 13.92 -1.42 -3.56
CA ASP A 31 13.35 -0.57 -2.51
C ASP A 31 11.91 -0.13 -2.87
N SER A 32 11.67 0.24 -4.14
CA SER A 32 10.31 0.58 -4.60
C SER A 32 9.34 -0.60 -4.53
N LYS A 33 9.77 -1.80 -4.93
CA LYS A 33 8.92 -3.01 -4.97
C LYS A 33 8.57 -3.51 -3.58
N GLU A 34 9.50 -3.43 -2.64
CA GLU A 34 9.25 -3.80 -1.24
C GLU A 34 8.19 -2.87 -0.63
N LEU A 35 8.32 -1.56 -0.86
CA LEU A 35 7.35 -0.57 -0.39
C LEU A 35 5.97 -0.76 -1.06
N GLU A 36 5.94 -1.07 -2.37
CA GLU A 36 4.72 -1.37 -3.12
C GLU A 36 3.97 -2.56 -2.50
N LYS A 37 4.68 -3.65 -2.19
CA LYS A 37 4.09 -4.83 -1.53
C LYS A 37 3.44 -4.51 -0.19
N GLU A 38 4.09 -3.67 0.63
CA GLU A 38 3.52 -3.26 1.92
C GLU A 38 2.28 -2.36 1.77
N ILE A 39 2.30 -1.46 0.79
CA ILE A 39 1.18 -0.57 0.46
C ILE A 39 -0.01 -1.40 -0.05
N ASP A 40 0.22 -2.33 -0.97
CA ASP A 40 -0.82 -3.19 -1.53
C ASP A 40 -1.47 -4.08 -0.46
N ALA A 41 -0.67 -4.63 0.45
CA ALA A 41 -1.20 -5.40 1.57
C ALA A 41 -2.14 -4.56 2.46
N GLU A 42 -1.82 -3.29 2.71
CA GLU A 42 -2.68 -2.40 3.48
C GLU A 42 -3.95 -2.00 2.69
N ILE A 43 -3.82 -1.77 1.38
CA ILE A 43 -4.97 -1.50 0.50
C ILE A 43 -5.96 -2.67 0.54
N GLU A 44 -5.48 -3.90 0.38
CA GLU A 44 -6.33 -5.09 0.43
C GLU A 44 -6.97 -5.30 1.80
N ARG A 45 -6.26 -5.00 2.89
CA ARG A 45 -6.82 -5.02 4.24
C ARG A 45 -7.99 -4.02 4.37
N VAL A 46 -7.81 -2.78 3.91
CA VAL A 46 -8.85 -1.75 3.99
C VAL A 46 -10.05 -2.14 3.13
N LYS A 47 -9.84 -2.61 1.91
CA LYS A 47 -10.93 -3.10 1.03
C LYS A 47 -11.76 -4.19 1.70
N LYS A 48 -11.12 -5.16 2.37
CA LYS A 48 -11.83 -6.22 3.12
C LYS A 48 -12.72 -5.65 4.22
N ILE A 49 -12.21 -4.69 4.99
CA ILE A 49 -12.98 -4.03 6.05
C ILE A 49 -14.17 -3.25 5.48
N GLU A 50 -13.97 -2.54 4.36
CA GLU A 50 -15.06 -1.83 3.68
C GLU A 50 -16.11 -2.81 3.15
N ALA A 51 -15.68 -3.93 2.57
CA ALA A 51 -16.59 -4.98 2.12
C ALA A 51 -17.39 -5.60 3.29
N GLU A 52 -16.77 -5.84 4.44
CA GLU A 52 -17.44 -6.33 5.64
C GLU A 52 -18.45 -5.33 6.20
N LYS A 53 -18.12 -4.03 6.23
CA LYS A 53 -19.05 -2.97 6.65
C LYS A 53 -20.27 -2.87 5.73
N ASN A 54 -20.09 -3.14 4.45
CA ASN A 54 -21.13 -3.07 3.43
C ASN A 54 -21.92 -4.36 3.27
N LYS A 55 -21.62 -5.43 4.03
CA LYS A 55 -22.48 -6.62 4.06
C LYS A 55 -23.82 -6.24 4.70
N PRO A 56 -24.96 -6.54 4.05
CA PRO A 56 -26.25 -6.40 4.71
C PRO A 56 -26.22 -7.26 5.97
N LYS A 57 -26.62 -6.69 7.12
CA LYS A 57 -26.85 -7.50 8.33
C LYS A 57 -27.88 -8.55 7.95
N SER A 58 -27.48 -9.83 7.99
CA SER A 58 -28.43 -10.93 7.90
C SER A 58 -29.51 -10.69 8.96
N LEU A 59 -30.77 -10.58 8.53
CA LEU A 59 -31.91 -10.41 9.44
C LEU A 59 -32.26 -11.74 10.13
N PHE A 60 -31.51 -12.81 9.85
CA PHE A 60 -31.81 -14.18 10.25
C PHE A 60 -30.65 -14.92 10.92
N ASP A 61 -29.63 -14.20 11.41
CA ASP A 61 -28.57 -14.78 12.28
C ASP A 61 -28.89 -14.58 13.76
#